data_AF-A0A7Y3IZ94-F1
#
_entry.id   AF-A0A7Y3IZ94-F1
#
_cell.length_a   1.000
_cell.length_b   1.000
_cell.length_c   1.000
_cell.angle_alpha   90.00
_cell.angle_beta   90.00
_cell.angle_gamma   90.00
#
_symmetry.space_group_name_H-M   'P 1'
#
loop_
_entity.id
_entity.type
_entity.pdbx_description
1 polymer ?
#
loop_
_entity_poly.entity_id
_entity_poly.type
_entity_poly.pdbx_seq_one_letter_code
_entity_poly.pdbx_strand_id
1 'polypeptide(L)'
;GMIFALSAQLAGRLRATTRKVGDLAFLDVTGRVARALLDLCKQPDAMTHPDGMQIRITRQDIGRMVGCSREMVGRVLKALEEQGLITAHGKTMVVYGTR
;
A
#
# COMPACT_ATOMS: atom_id res chain seq x y z
N GLY A 1 -4.01 -39.97 15.30
CA GLY A 1 -3.96 -39.65 16.74
C GLY A 1 -4.65 -38.33 16.99
N MET A 2 -5.54 -38.27 17.99
CA MET A 2 -6.41 -37.12 18.31
C MET A 2 -5.62 -35.81 18.50
N ILE A 3 -4.38 -35.89 18.98
CA ILE A 3 -3.47 -34.75 19.15
C ILE A 3 -3.10 -34.09 17.82
N PHE A 4 -2.88 -34.85 16.74
CA PHE A 4 -2.50 -34.28 15.43
C PHE A 4 -3.65 -33.48 14.79
N ALA A 5 -4.89 -33.95 14.97
CA ALA A 5 -6.08 -33.27 14.46
C ALA A 5 -6.34 -31.94 15.21
N LEU A 6 -6.15 -31.92 16.54
CA LEU A 6 -6.24 -30.72 17.36
C LEU A 6 -5.14 -29.69 16.99
N SER A 7 -3.90 -30.14 16.81
CA SER A 7 -2.80 -29.27 16.39
C SER A 7 -3.02 -28.66 15.00
N ALA A 8 -3.55 -29.46 14.05
CA ALA A 8 -3.88 -28.97 12.71
C ALA A 8 -5.04 -27.95 12.73
N GLN A 9 -6.07 -28.17 13.56
CA GLN A 9 -7.17 -27.21 13.74
C GLN A 9 -6.69 -25.90 14.36
N LEU A 10 -5.82 -25.96 15.37
CA LEU A 10 -5.23 -24.78 15.99
C LEU A 10 -4.32 -24.02 15.02
N ALA A 11 -3.48 -24.72 14.25
CA ALA A 11 -2.65 -24.10 13.21
C ALA A 11 -3.50 -23.47 12.10
N GLY A 12 -4.61 -24.11 11.73
CA GLY A 12 -5.59 -23.57 10.77
C GLY A 12 -6.28 -22.31 11.27
N ARG A 13 -6.73 -22.30 12.54
CA ARG A 13 -7.34 -21.13 13.19
C ARG A 13 -6.33 -19.99 13.38
N LEU A 14 -5.10 -20.29 13.77
CA LEU A 14 -4.02 -19.31 13.88
C LEU A 14 -3.72 -18.67 12.52
N ARG A 15 -3.56 -19.46 11.46
CA ARG A 15 -3.38 -18.96 10.09
C ARG A 15 -4.57 -18.13 9.59
N ALA A 16 -5.79 -18.49 9.99
CA ALA A 16 -7.00 -17.73 9.64
C ALA A 16 -7.07 -16.39 10.39
N THR A 17 -6.68 -16.34 11.66
CA THR A 17 -6.60 -15.11 12.45
C THR A 17 -5.47 -14.20 11.98
N THR A 18 -4.29 -14.75 11.63
CA THR A 18 -3.19 -13.96 11.04
C THR A 18 -3.58 -13.32 9.71
N ARG A 19 -4.42 -13.99 8.89
CA ARG A 19 -4.96 -13.40 7.66
C ARG A 19 -5.92 -12.25 7.93
N LYS A 20 -6.87 -12.40 8.86
CA LYS A 20 -7.85 -11.35 9.18
C LYS A 20 -7.25 -10.10 9.85
N VAL A 21 -6.23 -10.26 10.69
CA VAL A 21 -5.47 -9.13 11.26
C VAL A 21 -4.64 -8.43 10.18
N GLY A 22 -4.08 -9.21 9.25
CA GLY A 22 -3.43 -8.68 8.06
C GLY A 22 -4.38 -7.79 7.26
N ASP A 23 -5.56 -8.31 6.90
CA ASP A 23 -6.53 -7.60 6.04
C ASP A 23 -7.01 -6.27 6.65
N LEU A 24 -7.21 -6.20 7.97
CA LEU A 24 -7.56 -4.95 8.66
C LEU A 24 -6.40 -3.93 8.66
N ALA A 25 -5.17 -4.39 8.90
CA ALA A 25 -3.99 -3.53 8.75
C ALA A 25 -3.77 -3.11 7.27
N PHE A 26 -4.13 -3.94 6.28
CA PHE A 26 -4.07 -3.60 4.85
C PHE A 26 -5.08 -2.51 4.48
N LEU A 27 -6.30 -2.54 5.02
CA LEU A 27 -7.30 -1.48 4.82
C LEU A 27 -6.78 -0.14 5.35
N ASP A 28 -6.21 -0.12 6.57
CA ASP A 28 -5.66 1.10 7.17
C ASP A 28 -4.40 1.61 6.45
N VAL A 29 -3.53 0.70 6.00
CA VAL A 29 -2.31 1.07 5.27
C VAL A 29 -2.64 1.64 3.89
N THR A 30 -3.66 1.13 3.22
CA THR A 30 -4.11 1.66 1.92
C THR A 30 -4.49 3.13 2.03
N GLY A 31 -5.32 3.47 3.03
CA GLY A 31 -5.71 4.85 3.28
C GLY A 31 -4.52 5.76 3.63
N ARG A 32 -3.58 5.28 4.46
CA ARG A 32 -2.38 6.05 4.82
C ARG A 32 -1.45 6.29 3.63
N VAL A 33 -1.25 5.29 2.78
CA VAL A 33 -0.45 5.44 1.55
C VAL A 33 -1.11 6.42 0.61
N ALA A 34 -2.42 6.29 0.34
CA ALA A 34 -3.16 7.23 -0.50
C ALA A 34 -3.03 8.67 0.02
N ARG A 35 -3.19 8.87 1.34
CA ARG A 35 -3.03 10.18 1.96
C ARG A 35 -1.62 10.74 1.78
N ALA A 36 -0.58 9.92 2.00
CA ALA A 36 0.80 10.32 1.81
C ALA A 36 1.08 10.75 0.36
N LEU A 37 0.54 10.03 -0.64
CA LEU A 37 0.67 10.41 -2.05
C LEU A 37 0.02 11.77 -2.34
N LEU A 38 -1.19 12.00 -1.81
CA LEU A 38 -1.88 13.29 -1.96
C LEU A 38 -1.12 14.45 -1.29
N ASP A 39 -0.50 14.19 -0.13
CA ASP A 39 0.29 15.21 0.57
C ASP A 39 1.61 15.49 -0.16
N LEU A 40 2.26 14.48 -0.76
CA LEU A 40 3.42 14.68 -1.65
C LEU A 40 3.07 15.50 -2.89
N CYS A 41 1.87 15.32 -3.47
CA CYS A 41 1.44 16.09 -4.63
C CYS A 41 1.30 17.60 -4.35
N LYS A 42 1.24 18.00 -3.08
CA LYS A 42 1.16 19.41 -2.64
C LYS A 42 2.53 20.01 -2.31
N GLN A 43 3.59 19.21 -2.31
CA GLN A 43 4.93 19.68 -2.02
C GLN A 43 5.53 20.39 -3.24
N PRO A 44 6.44 21.36 -3.04
CA PRO A 44 7.01 22.16 -4.13
C PRO A 44 7.89 21.35 -5.11
N ASP A 45 8.28 20.13 -4.75
CA ASP A 45 9.01 19.19 -5.60
C ASP A 45 8.08 18.35 -6.50
N ALA A 46 6.76 18.39 -6.28
CA ALA A 46 5.80 17.78 -7.18
C ALA A 46 5.71 18.55 -8.49
N MET A 47 5.68 17.81 -9.60
CA MET A 47 5.66 18.37 -10.95
C MET A 47 4.27 18.23 -11.55
N THR A 48 3.77 19.26 -12.24
CA THR A 48 2.50 19.14 -12.98
C THR A 48 2.64 18.14 -14.13
N HIS A 49 1.65 17.26 -14.29
CA HIS A 49 1.54 16.29 -15.38
C HIS A 49 0.20 16.53 -16.13
N PRO A 50 0.09 16.26 -17.44
CA PRO A 50 -1.17 16.40 -18.18
C PRO A 50 -2.38 15.74 -17.51
N ASP A 51 -2.15 14.60 -16.86
CA ASP A 51 -3.19 13.81 -16.19
C ASP A 51 -3.33 14.05 -14.67
N GLY A 52 -2.52 14.94 -14.08
CA GLY A 52 -2.54 15.24 -12.65
C GLY A 52 -1.20 15.76 -12.11
N MET A 53 -0.67 15.11 -11.07
CA MET A 53 0.63 15.47 -10.48
C MET A 53 1.61 14.31 -10.56
N GLN A 54 2.86 14.62 -10.87
CA GLN A 54 3.97 13.68 -10.88
C GLN A 54 4.85 13.90 -9.65
N ILE A 55 5.13 12.82 -8.93
CA ILE A 55 6.01 12.81 -7.76
C ILE A 55 7.14 11.80 -7.96
N ARG A 56 8.29 12.05 -7.33
CA ARG A 56 9.44 11.14 -7.39
C ARG A 56 9.78 10.62 -6.00
N ILE A 57 9.34 9.40 -5.69
CA ILE A 57 9.54 8.77 -4.39
C ILE A 57 9.73 7.26 -4.49
N THR A 58 10.52 6.67 -3.58
CA THR A 58 10.67 5.21 -3.53
C THR A 58 9.61 4.56 -2.64
N ARG A 59 9.30 3.29 -2.92
CA ARG A 59 8.42 2.47 -2.06
C ARG A 59 8.94 2.37 -0.62
N GLN A 60 10.26 2.42 -0.43
CA GLN A 60 10.88 2.37 0.88
C GLN A 60 10.64 3.66 1.66
N ASP A 61 10.71 4.82 1.00
CA ASP A 61 10.44 6.12 1.62
C ASP A 61 8.97 6.26 1.98
N ILE A 62 8.06 5.82 1.09
CA ILE A 62 6.63 5.72 1.42
C ILE A 62 6.44 4.86 2.66
N GLY A 63 7.05 3.66 2.69
CA GLY A 63 6.95 2.74 3.83
C GLY A 63 7.44 3.36 5.15
N ARG A 64 8.52 4.16 5.11
CA ARG A 64 9.00 4.91 6.27
C ARG A 64 8.00 5.96 6.75
N MET A 65 7.36 6.70 5.82
CA MET A 65 6.39 7.74 6.17
C MET A 65 5.11 7.17 6.78
N VAL A 66 4.61 6.06 6.25
CA VAL A 66 3.34 5.45 6.72
C VAL A 66 3.52 4.32 7.72
N GLY A 67 4.77 3.95 8.06
CA GLY A 67 5.06 2.90 9.03
C GLY A 67 4.67 1.50 8.54
N CYS A 68 5.05 1.14 7.32
CA CYS A 68 4.83 -0.20 6.77
C CYS A 68 6.01 -0.69 5.90
N SER A 69 6.01 -1.97 5.54
CA SER A 69 7.08 -2.54 4.72
C SER A 69 6.97 -2.09 3.26
N ARG A 70 8.11 -2.06 2.54
CA ARG A 70 8.12 -1.71 1.11
C ARG A 70 7.26 -2.66 0.26
N GLU A 71 7.14 -3.92 0.66
CA GLU A 71 6.33 -4.94 0.00
C GLU A 71 4.85 -4.62 0.15
N MET A 72 4.44 -4.17 1.33
CA MET A 72 3.07 -3.73 1.61
C MET A 72 2.72 -2.49 0.79
N VAL A 73 3.61 -1.49 0.75
CA VAL A 73 3.46 -0.34 -0.16
C VAL A 73 3.33 -0.80 -1.61
N GLY A 74 4.18 -1.73 -2.06
CA GLY A 74 4.12 -2.26 -3.42
C GLY A 74 2.76 -2.87 -3.77
N ARG A 75 2.14 -3.61 -2.85
CA ARG A 75 0.78 -4.16 -3.05
C ARG A 75 -0.28 -3.07 -3.12
N VAL A 76 -0.20 -2.08 -2.24
CA VAL A 76 -1.14 -0.95 -2.24
C VAL A 76 -1.04 -0.14 -3.54
N LEU A 77 0.18 0.21 -3.97
CA LEU A 77 0.39 0.93 -5.21
C LEU A 77 -0.14 0.14 -6.42
N LYS A 78 0.07 -1.17 -6.46
CA LYS A 78 -0.49 -2.03 -7.51
C LYS A 78 -2.02 -1.99 -7.51
N ALA A 79 -2.66 -2.04 -6.33
CA ALA A 79 -4.11 -1.94 -6.23
C ALA A 79 -4.64 -0.56 -6.68
N LEU A 80 -3.95 0.53 -6.34
CA LEU A 80 -4.30 1.89 -6.80
C LEU A 80 -4.12 2.05 -8.32
N GLU A 81 -3.09 1.41 -8.89
CA GLU A 81 -2.84 1.38 -10.34
C GLU A 81 -3.90 0.55 -11.07
N GLU A 82 -4.30 -0.61 -10.53
CA GLU A 82 -5.40 -1.43 -11.06
C GLU A 82 -6.76 -0.71 -11.00
N GLN A 83 -6.94 0.20 -10.05
CA GLN A 83 -8.11 1.09 -9.96
C GLN A 83 -8.03 2.32 -10.88
N GLY A 84 -6.90 2.51 -11.59
CA GLY A 84 -6.70 3.67 -12.46
C GLY A 84 -6.57 4.99 -11.71
N LEU A 85 -6.09 4.97 -10.46
CA LEU A 85 -5.88 6.17 -9.64
C LEU A 85 -4.46 6.73 -9.75
N ILE A 86 -3.49 5.87 -10.09
CA ILE A 86 -2.09 6.23 -10.27
C ILE A 86 -1.48 5.46 -11.44
N THR A 87 -0.30 5.88 -11.88
CA THR A 87 0.65 5.03 -12.62
C THR A 87 2.05 5.14 -12.01
N ALA A 88 2.79 4.03 -11.95
CA ALA A 88 4.10 3.99 -11.31
C ALA A 88 5.19 3.40 -12.21
N HIS A 89 6.20 4.22 -12.55
CA HIS A 89 7.38 3.82 -13.30
C HIS A 89 8.66 4.03 -12.49
N GLY A 90 9.17 2.95 -11.89
CA GLY A 90 10.39 2.99 -11.08
C GLY A 90 10.23 3.82 -9.80
N LYS A 91 10.88 4.99 -9.75
CA LYS A 91 10.78 5.96 -8.65
C LYS A 91 9.82 7.11 -8.98
N THR A 92 9.28 7.15 -10.19
CA THR A 92 8.38 8.21 -10.65
C THR A 92 6.96 7.68 -10.63
N MET A 93 6.02 8.49 -10.15
CA MET A 93 4.61 8.13 -10.06
C MET A 93 3.75 9.32 -10.46
N VAL A 94 2.70 9.07 -11.25
CA VAL A 94 1.68 10.07 -11.57
C VAL A 94 0.43 9.73 -10.78
N VAL A 95 -0.12 10.73 -10.09
CA VAL A 95 -1.38 10.67 -9.36
C VAL A 95 -2.41 11.44 -10.15
N TYR A 96 -3.49 10.76 -10.54
CA TYR A 96 -4.50 11.34 -11.42
C TYR A 96 -5.48 12.24 -10.65
N GLY A 97 -6.04 13.24 -11.33
CA GLY A 97 -7.14 14.07 -10.80
C GLY A 97 -6.78 15.00 -9.64
N THR A 98 -5.53 15.00 -9.19
CA THR A 98 -4.96 16.04 -8.32
C THR A 98 -4.39 17.15 -9.18
N ARG A 99 -4.97 18.34 -9.11
CA ARG A 99 -4.44 19.60 -9.66
C ARG A 99 -4.58 20.70 -8.62
#